data_AF-A0A945ZLD3-F1
#
_entry.id   AF-A0A945ZLD3-F1
#
_cell.length_a   1.000
_cell.length_b   1.000
_cell.length_c   1.000
_cell.angle_alpha   90.00
_cell.angle_beta   90.00
_cell.angle_gamma   90.00
#
_symmetry.space_group_name_H-M   'P 1'
#
loop_
_entity.id
_entity.type
_entity.pdbx_description
1 polymer ?
#
loop_
_entity_poly.entity_id
_entity_poly.type
_entity_poly.pdbx_seq_one_letter_code
_entity_poly.pdbx_strand_id
1 'polypeptide(L)' 'MIELIYKEESYKIIGACFEVYKEMGCGFLEPVYQECLEKELTLQGIPFDAQKIVALNYKGQKLDKVYKPDFF' A
#
# COMPACT_ATOMS: atom_id res chain seq x y z
N MET A 1 -11.62 -12.90 21.19
CA MET A 1 -10.89 -11.94 20.33
C MET A 1 -10.49 -12.67 19.08
N ILE A 2 -10.62 -12.04 17.91
CA ILE A 2 -10.14 -12.62 16.64
C ILE A 2 -8.61 -12.57 16.67
N GLU A 3 -7.97 -13.69 16.38
CA GLU A 3 -6.51 -13.79 16.29
C GLU A 3 -6.08 -13.31 14.89
N LEU A 4 -5.18 -12.34 14.85
CA LEU A 4 -4.63 -11.82 13.59
C LEU A 4 -3.50 -12.73 13.11
N ILE A 5 -3.62 -13.24 11.88
CA ILE A 5 -2.64 -14.14 11.26
C ILE A 5 -1.26 -13.47 11.13
N TYR A 6 -1.23 -12.18 10.77
CA TYR A 6 -0.01 -11.38 10.59
C TYR A 6 -0.01 -10.19 11.53
N LYS A 7 0.01 -10.46 12.83
CA LYS A 7 -0.17 -9.44 13.86
C LYS A 7 0.91 -8.35 13.80
N GLU A 8 2.17 -8.74 13.67
CA GLU A 8 3.30 -7.79 13.68
C GLU A 8 3.32 -6.89 12.45
N GLU A 9 3.14 -7.47 11.27
CA GLU A 9 3.09 -6.77 9.99
C GLU A 9 1.89 -5.82 9.95
N SER A 10 0.72 -6.30 10.41
CA SER A 10 -0.48 -5.47 10.48
C SER A 10 -0.24 -4.23 11.34
N TYR A 11 0.37 -4.37 12.52
CA TYR A 11 0.66 -3.23 13.37
C TYR A 11 1.71 -2.28 12.78
N LYS A 12 2.73 -2.80 12.10
CA LYS A 12 3.72 -1.96 11.40
C LYS A 12 3.07 -1.11 10.30
N ILE A 13 2.27 -1.74 9.44
CA ILE A 13 1.58 -1.05 8.34
C ILE A 13 0.59 0.00 8.89
N ILE A 14 -0.19 -0.37 9.91
CA ILE A 14 -1.11 0.56 10.58
C ILE A 14 -0.34 1.74 11.19
N GLY A 15 0.79 1.48 11.84
CA GLY A 15 1.67 2.50 12.39
C GLY A 15 2.19 3.49 11.33
N ALA A 16 2.63 2.98 10.17
CA ALA A 16 3.05 3.82 9.04
C ALA A 16 1.91 4.74 8.56
N CYS A 17 0.69 4.21 8.41
CA CYS A 17 -0.48 5.02 8.05
C CYS A 17 -0.76 6.12 9.10
N PHE A 18 -0.58 5.82 10.39
CA PHE A 18 -0.76 6.81 11.45
C PHE A 18 0.29 7.90 11.44
N GLU A 19 1.57 7.58 11.20
CA GLU A 19 2.61 8.62 11.09
C GLU A 19 2.37 9.54 9.89
N VAL A 20 1.98 8.99 8.74
CA VAL A 20 1.56 9.80 7.58
C VAL A 20 0.39 10.72 7.93
N TYR A 21 -0.65 10.20 8.60
CA TYR A 21 -1.80 11.02 9.00
C TYR A 21 -1.44 12.08 10.04
N LYS A 22 -0.57 11.76 11.00
CA LYS A 22 -0.13 12.67 12.05
C LYS A 22 0.66 13.85 11.51
N GLU A 23 1.47 13.62 10.47
CA GLU A 23 2.24 14.67 9.80
C GLU A 23 1.38 15.47 8.80
N MET A 24 0.63 14.78 7.94
CA MET A 24 -0.05 15.41 6.80
C MET A 24 -1.49 15.85 7.09
N GLY A 25 -2.14 15.27 8.10
CA GLY A 25 -3.56 15.49 8.37
C GLY A 25 -4.47 15.11 7.20
N CYS A 26 -5.62 15.77 7.12
CA CYS A 26 -6.58 15.63 6.01
C CYS A 26 -6.54 16.84 5.05
N GLY A 27 -6.99 16.65 3.81
CA GLY A 27 -7.21 17.75 2.86
C GLY A 27 -6.49 17.62 1.51
N PHE A 28 -5.66 16.58 1.34
CA PHE A 28 -4.97 16.32 0.08
C PHE A 28 -5.69 15.25 -0.76
N LEU A 29 -5.33 15.20 -2.04
CA LEU A 29 -5.75 14.12 -2.93
C LEU A 29 -4.88 12.88 -2.68
N GLU A 30 -5.43 11.72 -3.02
CA GLU A 30 -4.80 10.40 -2.88
C GLU A 30 -3.32 10.34 -3.32
N PRO A 31 -2.88 10.94 -4.46
CA PRO A 31 -1.49 10.84 -4.89
C PRO A 31 -0.48 11.40 -3.90
N VAL A 32 -0.88 12.38 -3.08
CA VAL A 32 -0.03 12.92 -2.01
C VAL A 32 0.16 11.89 -0.91
N TYR A 33 -0.93 11.22 -0.49
CA TYR A 33 -0.85 10.17 0.54
C TYR A 33 -0.10 8.94 0.06
N GLN A 34 -0.23 8.59 -1.23
CA GLN A 34 0.57 7.53 -1.86
C GLN A 34 2.06 7.82 -1.71
N GLU A 35 2.52 9.01 -2.12
CA GLU A 35 3.94 9.38 -2.01
C GLU A 35 4.40 9.42 -0.54
N CYS A 36 3.58 9.96 0.37
CA CYS A 36 3.91 9.98 1.80
C CYS A 36 4.08 8.56 2.37
N LEU A 37 3.18 7.64 2.02
CA LEU A 37 3.22 6.28 2.53
C LEU A 37 4.37 5.48 1.90
N GLU A 38 4.70 5.68 0.62
CA GLU A 38 5.92 5.11 0.01
C GLU A 38 7.19 5.51 0.78
N LYS A 39 7.30 6.80 1.16
CA LYS A 39 8.43 7.28 1.97
C LYS A 39 8.42 6.67 3.36
N GLU A 40 7.27 6.63 4.05
CA GLU A 40 7.17 6.09 5.41
C GLU A 40 7.48 4.60 5.46
N LEU A 41 6.94 3.81 4.53
CA LEU A 41 7.25 2.38 4.42
C LEU A 41 8.76 2.16 4.17
N THR A 42 9.38 3.00 3.34
CA THR A 42 10.84 2.97 3.11
C THR A 42 11.63 3.28 4.39
N LEU A 43 11.24 4.32 5.14
CA LEU A 43 11.88 4.70 6.40
C LEU A 43 11.78 3.62 7.47
N GLN A 44 10.64 2.94 7.53
CA GLN A 44 10.42 1.81 8.45
C GLN A 44 11.02 0.48 7.95
N GLY A 45 11.62 0.46 6.76
CA GLY A 45 12.21 -0.74 6.16
C GLY A 45 11.17 -1.82 5.82
N ILE A 46 9.92 -1.42 5.56
CA ILE A 46 8.85 -2.32 5.13
C ILE A 46 8.98 -2.50 3.61
N PRO A 47 9.16 -3.72 3.09
CA PRO A 47 9.28 -3.95 1.66
C PRO A 47 7.92 -3.76 0.96
N PHE A 48 7.94 -3.10 -0.20
CA PHE A 48 6.78 -2.93 -1.07
C PHE A 48 7.22 -2.71 -2.52
N ASP A 49 6.35 -3.05 -3.47
CA ASP A 49 6.42 -2.58 -4.85
C ASP A 49 5.30 -1.56 -5.10
N ALA A 50 5.63 -0.27 -5.21
CA ALA A 50 4.62 0.74 -5.48
C ALA A 50 4.13 0.67 -6.92
N GLN A 51 2.81 0.80 -7.10
CA GLN A 51 2.21 1.08 -8.40
C GLN A 51 2.60 0.04 -9.48
N LYS A 52 2.77 -1.22 -9.06
CA LYS A 52 3.25 -2.31 -9.91
C LYS A 52 2.22 -2.69 -10.97
N ILE A 53 2.61 -2.71 -12.24
CA ILE A 53 1.70 -3.15 -13.30
C ILE A 53 1.55 -4.67 -13.27
N VAL A 54 0.34 -5.14 -13.01
CA VAL A 54 -0.05 -6.55 -12.97
C VAL A 54 -0.87 -6.90 -14.21
N ALA A 55 -0.37 -7.86 -14.99
CA ALA A 55 -1.11 -8.42 -16.11
C ALA A 55 -2.25 -9.31 -15.60
N LEU A 56 -3.44 -9.15 -16.19
CA LEU A 56 -4.62 -9.92 -15.81
C LEU A 56 -4.91 -11.01 -16.85
N ASN A 57 -5.40 -12.15 -16.35
CA ASN A 57 -5.88 -13.25 -17.18
C ASN A 57 -7.33 -13.55 -16.85
N TYR A 58 -8.17 -13.70 -17.87
CA TYR A 58 -9.55 -14.18 -17.74
C TYR A 58 -9.70 -15.48 -18.53
N LYS A 59 -9.99 -16.58 -17.81
CA LYS A 59 -10.11 -17.94 -18.41
C LYS A 59 -8.91 -18.34 -19.28
N GLY A 60 -7.70 -18.01 -18.81
CA GLY A 60 -6.44 -18.30 -19.53
C GLY A 60 -6.11 -17.35 -20.68
N GLN A 61 -6.97 -16.37 -20.98
CA GLN A 61 -6.70 -15.34 -21.98
C GLN A 61 -6.19 -14.07 -21.31
N LYS A 62 -5.09 -13.51 -21.82
CA LYS A 62 -4.53 -12.25 -21.34
C LYS A 62 -5.49 -11.09 -21.68
N LEU A 63 -5.75 -10.23 -20.70
CA LEU A 63 -6.52 -9.00 -20.90
C LEU A 63 -5.62 -7.85 -21.40
N ASP A 64 -6.19 -6.96 -22.20
CA ASP A 64 -5.54 -5.69 -22.59
C ASP A 64 -5.44 -4.72 -21.42
N LYS A 65 -6.40 -4.80 -20.49
CA LYS A 65 -6.40 -4.00 -19.26
C LYS A 65 -5.43 -4.62 -18.25
N VAL A 66 -4.65 -3.75 -17.64
CA VAL A 66 -3.74 -4.08 -16.55
C VAL A 66 -4.30 -3.55 -15.24
N TYR A 67 -3.93 -4.20 -14.14
CA TYR A 67 -4.19 -3.70 -12.80
C TYR A 67 -2.94 -3.02 -12.26
N LYS A 68 -3.11 -1.94 -11.52
CA LYS A 68 -2.03 -1.18 -10.89
C LYS A 68 -2.47 -0.90 -9.45
N PRO A 69 -2.16 -1.79 -8.49
CA PRO A 69 -2.41 -1.53 -7.09
C PRO A 69 -1.44 -0.46 -6.58
N ASP A 70 -1.83 0.18 -5.49
CA ASP A 70 -1.02 1.18 -4.82
C ASP A 70 0.29 0.60 -4.29
N PHE A 71 0.19 -0.57 -3.64
CA PHE A 71 1.31 -1.35 -3.11
C PHE A 71 1.08 -2.84 -3.38
N PHE A 72 2.17 -3.55 -3.71
CA PHE A 72 2.21 -5.01 -3.86
C PHE A 72 3.28 -5.62 -2.95
#